data_AF-A0A974WMR9-F1
#
_entry.id   AF-A0A974WMR9-F1
#
_cell.length_a   1.000
_cell.length_b   1.000
_cell.length_c   1.000
_cell.angle_alpha   90.00
_cell.angle_beta   90.00
_cell.angle_gamma   90.00
#
_symmetry.space_group_name_H-M   'P 1'
#
loop_
_entity.id
_entity.type
_entity.pdbx_description
1 polymer ?
#
loop_
_entity_poly.entity_id
_entity_poly.type
_entity_poly.pdbx_seq_one_letter_code
_entity_poly.pdbx_strand_id
1 'polypeptide(L)'
;MTHELLPDRWNDRDFPALLAAARILESDSPEDADTQLEEFQEAAGLSERELVRALIGLEQAGYIETQGSAPLAGDPTIWVTGLTERGRRKTGLWPDEESSADALVDLLAQAAERVGDEDDAGALRKAGRLLRGVPSEVLADITAALIRQQVGI
;
A
#
# COMPACT_ATOMS: atom_id res chain seq x y z
N MET A 1 33.57 -5.34 -19.08
CA MET A 1 32.97 -6.17 -18.02
C MET A 1 31.50 -5.82 -17.95
N THR A 2 30.63 -6.69 -18.43
CA THR A 2 29.19 -6.58 -18.22
C THR A 2 28.89 -7.07 -16.80
N HIS A 3 28.32 -6.21 -15.96
CA HIS A 3 27.92 -6.58 -14.60
C HIS A 3 26.65 -7.41 -14.69
N GLU A 4 26.68 -8.64 -14.16
CA GLU A 4 25.49 -9.48 -14.07
C GLU A 4 24.58 -8.97 -12.95
N LEU A 5 23.27 -8.92 -13.20
CA LEU A 5 22.30 -8.50 -12.18
C LEU A 5 21.99 -9.67 -11.24
N LEU A 6 21.74 -9.36 -9.97
CA LEU A 6 21.30 -10.35 -9.00
C LEU A 6 19.86 -10.82 -9.31
N PRO A 7 19.46 -12.02 -8.86
CA PRO A 7 18.09 -12.52 -9.00
C PRO A 7 17.05 -11.59 -8.37
N ASP A 8 15.86 -11.54 -8.98
CA ASP A 8 14.74 -10.74 -8.50
C ASP A 8 14.12 -11.34 -7.23
N ARG A 9 14.57 -10.84 -6.07
CA ARG A 9 14.05 -11.29 -4.78
C ARG A 9 12.70 -10.70 -4.42
N TRP A 10 12.30 -9.62 -5.09
CA TRP A 10 11.06 -8.94 -4.74
C TRP A 10 9.88 -9.85 -5.07
N ASN A 11 9.80 -10.34 -6.31
CA ASN A 11 8.68 -11.15 -6.75
C ASN A 11 8.70 -12.57 -6.16
N ASP A 12 9.89 -13.15 -5.95
CA ASP A 12 10.02 -14.54 -5.51
C ASP A 12 9.95 -14.73 -3.99
N ARG A 13 10.14 -13.67 -3.20
CA ARG A 13 10.25 -13.77 -1.73
C ARG A 13 9.56 -12.63 -0.98
N ASP A 14 9.93 -11.39 -1.26
CA ASP A 14 9.50 -10.27 -0.41
C ASP A 14 8.02 -9.92 -0.61
N PHE A 15 7.53 -9.94 -1.85
CA PHE A 15 6.15 -9.63 -2.14
C PHE A 15 5.16 -10.72 -1.66
N PRO A 16 5.42 -12.04 -1.83
CA PRO A 16 4.61 -13.08 -1.20
C PRO A 16 4.52 -12.94 0.32
N ALA A 17 5.64 -12.64 0.99
CA ALA A 17 5.66 -12.40 2.44
C ALA A 17 4.81 -11.17 2.83
N LEU A 18 4.91 -10.08 2.07
CA LEU A 18 4.09 -8.88 2.30
C LEU A 18 2.59 -9.16 2.12
N LEU A 19 2.22 -9.97 1.13
CA LEU A 19 0.83 -10.34 0.87
C LEU A 19 0.27 -11.27 1.96
N ALA A 20 1.09 -12.19 2.46
CA ALA A 20 0.75 -13.02 3.61
C ALA A 20 0.48 -12.17 4.86
N ALA A 21 1.41 -11.25 5.17
CA ALA A 21 1.26 -10.32 6.30
C ALA A 21 -0.03 -9.50 6.19
N ALA A 22 -0.34 -8.99 4.99
CA ALA A 22 -1.58 -8.24 4.76
C ALA A 22 -2.85 -9.05 4.99
N ARG A 23 -2.87 -10.32 4.57
CA ARG A 23 -4.06 -11.17 4.76
C ARG A 23 -4.29 -11.51 6.22
N ILE A 24 -3.23 -11.85 6.93
CA ILE A 24 -3.31 -12.35 8.31
C ILE A 24 -3.63 -11.20 9.27
N LEU A 25 -3.03 -10.02 9.09
CA LEU A 25 -3.36 -8.85 9.90
C LEU A 25 -4.81 -8.35 9.73
N GLU A 26 -5.43 -8.62 8.58
CA GLU A 26 -6.84 -8.25 8.32
C GLU A 26 -7.82 -9.37 8.73
N SER A 27 -7.33 -10.58 9.03
CA SER A 27 -8.14 -11.77 9.36
C SER A 27 -7.88 -12.22 10.78
N ASP A 28 -8.25 -11.40 11.78
CA ASP A 28 -7.97 -11.60 13.22
C ASP A 28 -6.50 -11.99 13.53
N SER A 29 -5.70 -11.03 13.95
CA SER A 29 -4.28 -11.26 14.26
C SER A 29 -4.05 -12.42 15.25
N PRO A 30 -3.08 -13.31 14.98
CA PRO A 30 -2.71 -14.41 15.87
C PRO A 30 -2.38 -13.95 17.30
N GLU A 31 -2.58 -14.84 18.28
CA GLU A 31 -2.39 -14.53 19.71
C GLU A 31 -0.91 -14.43 20.12
N ASP A 32 -0.01 -15.15 19.43
CA ASP A 32 1.42 -15.20 19.72
C ASP A 32 2.34 -15.19 18.45
N ALA A 33 3.65 -14.98 18.65
CA ALA A 33 4.60 -14.63 17.59
C ALA A 33 4.97 -15.84 16.74
N ASP A 34 5.02 -17.00 17.40
CA ASP A 34 5.41 -18.25 16.80
C ASP A 34 4.27 -18.72 15.89
N THR A 35 3.02 -18.66 16.38
CA THR A 35 1.82 -18.91 15.57
C THR A 35 1.74 -17.98 14.37
N GLN A 36 2.00 -16.67 14.55
CA GLN A 36 2.03 -15.72 13.44
C GLN A 36 3.08 -16.08 12.38
N LEU A 37 4.27 -16.50 12.80
CA LEU A 37 5.34 -16.88 11.88
C LEU A 37 4.97 -18.15 11.09
N GLU A 38 4.39 -19.15 11.74
CA GLU A 38 3.94 -20.39 11.09
C GLU A 38 2.87 -20.11 10.02
N GLU A 39 1.86 -19.30 10.34
CA GLU A 39 0.83 -18.90 9.37
C GLU A 39 1.40 -18.11 8.20
N PHE A 40 2.39 -17.23 8.46
CA PHE A 40 3.07 -16.47 7.41
C PHE A 40 3.85 -17.40 6.49
N GLN A 41 4.52 -18.43 7.03
CA GLN A 41 5.25 -19.42 6.22
C GLN A 41 4.31 -20.19 5.31
N GLU A 42 3.19 -20.66 5.84
CA GLU A 42 2.18 -21.39 5.06
C GLU A 42 1.59 -20.50 3.96
N ALA A 43 1.20 -19.28 4.31
CA ALA A 43 0.58 -18.34 3.37
C ALA A 43 1.54 -17.83 2.29
N ALA A 44 2.83 -17.65 2.61
CA ALA A 44 3.85 -17.18 1.67
C ALA A 44 4.51 -18.32 0.89
N GLY A 45 4.41 -19.57 1.36
CA GLY A 45 5.11 -20.72 0.78
C GLY A 45 6.64 -20.65 0.95
N LEU A 46 7.11 -20.00 2.01
CA LEU A 46 8.54 -19.73 2.24
C LEU A 46 9.08 -20.55 3.41
N SER A 47 10.37 -20.89 3.36
CA SER A 47 11.05 -21.38 4.56
C SER A 47 11.14 -20.29 5.62
N GLU A 48 11.21 -20.67 6.89
CA GLU A 48 11.33 -19.73 8.02
C GLU A 48 12.48 -18.74 7.81
N ARG A 49 13.65 -19.22 7.38
CA ARG A 49 14.82 -18.38 7.12
C ARG A 49 14.59 -17.39 5.98
N GLU A 50 13.86 -17.77 4.94
CA GLU A 50 13.53 -16.88 3.83
C GLU A 50 12.52 -15.83 4.26
N LEU A 51 11.50 -16.25 5.02
CA LEU A 51 10.48 -15.37 5.56
C LEU A 51 11.09 -14.34 6.51
N VAL A 52 11.88 -14.75 7.50
CA VAL A 52 12.57 -13.82 8.42
C VAL A 52 13.41 -12.79 7.66
N ARG A 53 14.14 -13.22 6.62
CA ARG A 53 14.91 -12.29 5.77
C ARG A 53 14.03 -11.36 4.95
N ALA A 54 12.87 -11.83 4.50
CA ALA A 54 11.89 -11.02 3.80
C ALA A 54 11.29 -9.96 4.74
N LEU A 55 10.86 -10.36 5.93
CA LEU A 55 10.28 -9.46 6.94
C LEU A 55 11.26 -8.37 7.36
N ILE A 56 12.53 -8.70 7.63
CA ILE A 56 13.57 -7.70 7.92
C ILE A 56 13.73 -6.73 6.74
N GLY A 57 13.76 -7.24 5.51
CA GLY A 57 13.88 -6.40 4.32
C GLY A 57 12.67 -5.47 4.12
N LEU A 58 11.46 -5.98 4.35
CA LEU A 58 10.20 -5.25 4.25
C LEU A 58 10.08 -4.17 5.33
N GLU A 59 10.51 -4.45 6.56
CA GLU A 59 10.56 -3.48 7.64
C GLU A 59 11.55 -2.36 7.31
N GLN A 60 12.77 -2.70 6.90
CA GLN A 60 13.80 -1.72 6.51
C GLN A 60 13.36 -0.86 5.32
N ALA A 61 12.58 -1.43 4.40
CA ALA A 61 12.01 -0.71 3.26
C ALA A 61 10.70 0.02 3.59
N GLY A 62 10.23 -0.03 4.84
CA GLY A 62 9.06 0.69 5.32
C GLY A 62 7.74 0.18 4.74
N TYR A 63 7.60 -1.13 4.52
CA TYR A 63 6.32 -1.76 4.12
C TYR A 63 5.53 -2.27 5.32
N ILE A 64 6.20 -2.79 6.35
CA ILE A 64 5.59 -3.36 7.55
C ILE A 64 6.14 -2.69 8.82
N GLU A 65 5.42 -2.87 9.91
CA GLU A 65 5.85 -2.53 11.26
C GLU A 65 6.04 -3.83 12.05
N THR A 66 7.17 -3.95 12.75
CA THR A 66 7.44 -5.11 13.59
C THR A 66 7.74 -4.74 15.04
N GLN A 67 7.51 -5.67 15.94
CA GLN A 67 7.89 -5.63 17.33
C GLN A 67 8.74 -6.86 17.64
N GLY A 68 9.88 -6.67 18.28
CA GLY A 68 10.76 -7.78 18.63
C GLY A 68 12.06 -7.28 19.23
N SER A 69 12.59 -8.04 20.19
CA SER A 69 13.98 -7.86 20.62
C SER A 69 14.83 -8.79 19.79
N ALA A 70 15.78 -8.25 19.03
CA ALA A 70 16.89 -9.06 18.52
C ALA A 70 17.62 -9.66 19.74
N PRO A 71 17.52 -10.98 20.03
CA PRO A 71 18.26 -11.54 21.13
C PRO A 71 19.73 -11.53 20.70
N LEU A 72 20.61 -11.07 21.59
CA LEU A 72 22.05 -11.05 21.36
C LEU A 72 22.67 -12.46 21.10
N ALA A 73 21.86 -13.54 21.12
CA ALA A 73 22.30 -14.93 20.94
C ALA A 73 21.14 -15.94 20.69
N GLY A 74 20.06 -15.61 19.96
CA GLY A 74 18.93 -16.55 19.74
C GLY A 74 18.18 -16.35 18.41
N ASP A 75 17.24 -17.25 18.12
CA ASP A 75 16.36 -17.15 16.94
C ASP A 75 15.55 -15.84 17.02
N PRO A 76 15.51 -15.03 15.96
CA PRO A 76 14.86 -13.74 15.99
C PRO A 76 13.34 -13.92 16.07
N THR A 77 12.74 -13.60 17.22
CA THR A 77 11.29 -13.44 17.33
C THR A 77 10.89 -12.13 16.66
N ILE A 78 10.36 -12.22 15.43
CA ILE A 78 9.80 -11.09 14.69
C ILE A 78 8.29 -11.17 14.80
N TRP A 79 7.69 -10.21 15.49
CA TRP A 79 6.25 -10.03 15.46
C TRP A 79 5.88 -8.92 14.48
N VAL A 80 5.06 -9.18 13.47
CA VAL A 80 4.53 -8.13 12.60
C VAL A 80 3.29 -7.53 13.24
N THR A 81 3.37 -6.25 13.62
CA THR A 81 2.28 -5.54 14.32
C THR A 81 1.35 -4.80 13.36
N GLY A 82 1.81 -4.50 12.15
CA GLY A 82 1.04 -3.68 11.24
C GLY A 82 1.63 -3.55 9.84
N LEU A 83 0.81 -2.97 8.96
CA LEU A 83 1.22 -2.49 7.65
C LEU A 83 1.30 -0.97 7.66
N THR A 84 2.39 -0.45 7.10
CA THR A 84 2.50 0.96 6.75
C THR A 84 1.55 1.31 5.60
N GLU A 85 1.32 2.60 5.35
CA GLU A 85 0.61 3.09 4.17
C GLU A 85 1.17 2.52 2.85
N ARG A 86 2.51 2.48 2.74
CA ARG A 86 3.22 1.90 1.60
C ARG A 86 2.92 0.41 1.44
N GLY A 87 2.89 -0.34 2.54
CA GLY A 87 2.47 -1.74 2.59
C GLY A 87 1.04 -1.96 2.12
N ARG A 88 0.11 -1.14 2.62
CA ARG A 88 -1.32 -1.22 2.29
C ARG A 88 -1.59 -0.92 0.82
N ARG A 89 -0.96 0.12 0.25
CA ARG A 89 -1.07 0.40 -1.19
C ARG A 89 -0.47 -0.71 -2.02
N LYS A 90 0.74 -1.16 -1.68
CA LYS A 90 1.45 -2.16 -2.49
C LYS A 90 0.73 -3.52 -2.55
N THR A 91 -0.03 -3.86 -1.52
CA THR A 91 -0.86 -5.08 -1.46
C THR A 91 -2.26 -4.89 -2.03
N GLY A 92 -2.63 -3.68 -2.42
CA GLY A 92 -3.96 -3.35 -2.93
C GLY A 92 -5.03 -3.23 -1.86
N LEU A 93 -4.66 -3.26 -0.57
CA LEU A 93 -5.60 -2.95 0.53
C LEU A 93 -6.08 -1.51 0.44
N TRP A 94 -5.18 -0.60 0.08
CA TRP A 94 -5.49 0.81 -0.18
C TRP A 94 -5.30 1.13 -1.67
N PRO A 95 -6.08 2.05 -2.23
CA PRO A 95 -5.93 2.44 -3.62
C PRO A 95 -4.56 3.08 -3.84
N ASP A 96 -3.94 2.75 -4.98
CA ASP A 96 -2.70 3.39 -5.42
C ASP A 96 -2.99 4.84 -5.84
N GLU A 97 -2.00 5.72 -5.77
CA GLU A 97 -2.22 7.16 -6.00
C GLU A 97 -2.66 7.45 -7.44
N GLU A 98 -2.09 6.70 -8.40
CA GLU A 98 -2.48 6.76 -9.82
C GLU A 98 -3.90 6.22 -10.02
N SER A 99 -4.24 5.10 -9.35
CA SER A 99 -5.59 4.52 -9.39
C SER A 99 -6.65 5.39 -8.69
N SER A 100 -6.26 6.22 -7.72
CA SER A 100 -7.16 7.12 -7.00
C SER A 100 -7.58 8.31 -7.87
N ALA A 101 -6.65 8.84 -8.67
CA ALA A 101 -6.93 9.87 -9.66
C ALA A 101 -7.85 9.35 -10.76
N ASP A 102 -7.57 8.15 -11.29
CA ASP A 102 -8.44 7.51 -12.28
C ASP A 102 -9.83 7.20 -11.72
N ALA A 103 -9.93 6.69 -10.49
CA ALA A 103 -11.21 6.47 -9.81
C ALA A 103 -12.00 7.78 -9.62
N LEU A 104 -11.33 8.88 -9.28
CA LEU A 104 -11.97 10.19 -9.16
C LEU A 104 -12.47 10.71 -10.53
N VAL A 105 -11.68 10.52 -11.59
CA VAL A 105 -12.08 10.84 -12.96
C VAL A 105 -13.32 10.05 -13.38
N ASP A 106 -13.36 8.76 -13.06
CA ASP A 106 -14.50 7.90 -13.35
C ASP A 106 -15.75 8.29 -12.54
N LEU A 107 -15.59 8.70 -11.28
CA LEU A 107 -16.69 9.22 -10.47
C LEU A 107 -17.26 10.53 -11.03
N LEU A 108 -16.40 11.44 -11.50
CA LEU A 108 -16.82 12.69 -12.13
C LEU A 108 -17.54 12.44 -13.46
N ALA A 109 -17.08 11.45 -14.24
CA ALA A 109 -17.75 11.03 -15.47
C ALA A 109 -19.15 10.45 -15.16
N GLN A 110 -19.26 9.55 -14.18
CA GLN A 110 -20.55 9.01 -13.75
C GLN A 110 -21.48 10.07 -13.16
N ALA A 111 -20.96 11.05 -12.43
CA ALA A 111 -21.74 12.16 -11.93
C ALA A 111 -22.31 12.99 -13.09
N ALA A 112 -21.50 13.28 -14.11
CA ALA A 112 -21.93 14.01 -15.30
C ALA A 112 -23.03 13.29 -16.10
N GLU A 113 -23.11 11.96 -16.04
CA GLU A 113 -24.20 11.19 -16.66
C GLU A 113 -25.51 11.24 -15.86
N ARG A 114 -25.44 11.57 -14.56
CA ARG A 114 -26.60 11.61 -13.67
C ARG A 114 -27.20 13.00 -13.53
N VAL A 115 -26.45 14.07 -13.83
CA VAL A 115 -26.99 15.43 -13.77
C VAL A 115 -27.85 15.68 -15.01
N GLY A 116 -29.08 16.14 -14.80
CA GLY A 116 -30.01 16.47 -15.90
C GLY A 116 -29.72 17.80 -16.60
N ASP A 117 -28.80 18.59 -16.06
CA ASP A 117 -28.36 19.88 -16.59
C ASP A 117 -27.05 19.72 -17.37
N GLU A 118 -27.03 20.20 -18.62
CA GLU A 118 -25.88 20.02 -19.53
C GLU A 118 -24.70 20.92 -19.15
N ASP A 119 -24.94 22.08 -18.53
CA ASP A 119 -23.86 22.97 -18.10
C ASP A 119 -23.11 22.35 -16.91
N ASP A 120 -23.85 21.77 -15.95
CA ASP A 120 -23.29 21.02 -14.82
C ASP A 120 -22.56 19.75 -15.29
N ALA A 121 -23.15 19.00 -16.21
CA ALA A 121 -22.50 17.84 -16.82
C ALA A 121 -21.21 18.23 -17.57
N GLY A 122 -21.24 19.36 -18.28
CA GLY A 122 -20.08 19.94 -18.95
C GLY A 122 -18.95 20.31 -17.99
N ALA A 123 -19.29 20.91 -16.84
CA ALA A 123 -18.34 21.29 -15.79
C ALA A 123 -17.66 20.06 -15.17
N LEU A 124 -18.43 19.01 -14.84
CA LEU A 124 -17.92 17.76 -14.27
C LEU A 124 -16.98 17.02 -15.24
N ARG A 125 -17.35 16.93 -16.53
CA ARG A 125 -16.48 16.36 -17.57
C ARG A 125 -15.19 17.16 -17.75
N LYS A 126 -15.26 18.49 -17.63
CA LYS A 126 -14.08 19.38 -17.72
C LYS A 126 -13.15 19.18 -16.52
N ALA A 127 -13.71 19.04 -15.32
CA ALA A 127 -12.93 18.72 -14.12
C ALA A 127 -12.20 17.38 -14.26
N GLY A 128 -12.88 16.30 -14.69
CA GLY A 128 -12.24 15.00 -14.89
C GLY A 128 -11.10 15.02 -15.92
N ARG A 129 -11.23 15.79 -17.01
CA ARG A 129 -10.15 15.94 -18.00
C ARG A 129 -8.93 16.70 -17.46
N LEU A 130 -9.14 17.68 -16.59
CA LEU A 130 -8.05 18.43 -15.97
C LEU A 130 -7.27 17.55 -14.97
N LEU A 131 -7.97 16.66 -14.25
CA LEU A 131 -7.35 15.77 -13.28
C LEU A 131 -6.51 14.65 -13.92
N ARG A 132 -6.87 14.19 -15.12
CA ARG A 132 -6.19 13.09 -15.85
C ARG A 132 -4.73 13.40 -16.27
N GLY A 133 -4.26 14.64 -16.08
CA GLY A 133 -2.90 15.06 -16.43
C GLY A 133 -2.12 15.70 -15.28
N VAL A 134 -2.66 15.68 -14.05
CA VAL A 134 -2.06 16.35 -12.89
C VAL A 134 -1.47 15.30 -11.94
N PRO A 135 -0.20 15.42 -11.51
CA PRO A 135 0.39 14.52 -10.53
C PRO A 135 -0.38 14.58 -9.19
N SER A 136 -0.51 13.45 -8.51
CA SER A 136 -1.27 13.30 -7.25
C SER A 136 -0.82 14.27 -6.14
N GLU A 137 0.47 14.60 -6.10
CA GLU A 137 1.06 15.59 -5.19
C GLU A 137 0.44 17.00 -5.39
N VAL A 138 0.22 17.40 -6.65
CA VAL A 138 -0.40 18.69 -6.99
C VAL A 138 -1.90 18.67 -6.68
N LEU A 139 -2.55 17.51 -6.81
CA LEU A 139 -3.95 17.35 -6.39
C LEU A 139 -4.09 17.47 -4.88
N ALA A 140 -3.18 16.87 -4.11
CA ALA A 140 -3.16 17.01 -2.66
C ALA A 140 -2.97 18.49 -2.24
N ASP A 141 -2.06 19.21 -2.92
CA ASP A 141 -1.83 20.64 -2.67
C ASP A 141 -3.04 21.51 -3.04
N ILE A 142 -3.72 21.23 -4.15
CA ILE A 142 -4.95 21.92 -4.55
C ILE A 142 -6.08 21.63 -3.54
N THR A 143 -6.23 20.38 -3.11
CA THR A 143 -7.24 19.99 -2.12
C THR A 143 -6.97 20.68 -0.78
N ALA A 144 -5.71 20.70 -0.33
CA ALA A 144 -5.30 21.41 0.86
C ALA A 144 -5.50 22.93 0.74
N ALA A 145 -5.26 23.51 -0.44
CA ALA A 145 -5.50 24.92 -0.71
C ALA A 145 -6.99 25.27 -0.70
N LEU A 146 -7.86 24.43 -1.26
CA LEU A 146 -9.31 24.62 -1.23
C LEU A 146 -9.89 24.49 0.18
N ILE A 147 -9.39 23.55 0.99
CA ILE A 147 -9.77 23.45 2.40
C ILE A 147 -9.38 24.72 3.16
N ARG A 148 -8.16 25.23 2.96
CA ARG A 148 -7.71 26.51 3.55
C ARG A 148 -8.59 27.70 3.12
N GLN A 149 -8.93 27.79 1.84
CA GLN A 149 -9.83 28.80 1.28
C GLN A 149 -11.21 28.80 1.96
N GLN A 150 -11.73 27.61 2.29
CA GLN A 150 -13.06 27.45 2.89
C GLN A 150 -13.06 27.60 4.42
N VAL A 151 -11.91 27.40 5.06
CA VAL A 151 -11.68 27.63 6.49
C VAL A 151 -11.25 29.07 6.81
N GLY A 152 -10.87 29.86 5.80
CA GLY A 152 -10.56 31.28 5.97
C GLY A 152 -9.20 31.54 6.63
N ILE A 153 -8.19 30.73 6.32
CA ILE A 153 -6.77 30.95 6.67
C ILE A 153 -5.93 30.91 5.41
#